data_AF-A0A5B7TGJ8-F1
#
_entry.id   AF-A0A5B7TGJ8-F1
#
_cell.length_a   1.000
_cell.length_b   1.000
_cell.length_c   1.000
_cell.angle_alpha   90.00
_cell.angle_beta   90.00
_cell.angle_gamma   90.00
#
_symmetry.space_group_name_H-M   'P 1'
#
loop_
_entity.id
_entity.type
_entity.pdbx_description
1 polymer ?
#
loop_
_entity_poly.entity_id
_entity_poly.type
_entity_poly.pdbx_seq_one_letter_code
_entity_poly.pdbx_strand_id
1 'polypeptide(L)'
;MAIIGVGGDWFMIYKHKGFSLIELLSVIAILGIILSAIVPRIGNYSKSAKKAMFLSDAKTIISAVELYNVENDEDNAISDADTLENVKGKLMPDDQSKKYLTNWPQQFPFKVSTIKDLKDFIENPNDEKYYKK
;
A
#
# COMPACT_ATOMS: atom_id res chain seq x y z
N MET A 1 62.97 -29.99 40.66
CA MET A 1 62.24 -31.23 40.29
C MET A 1 61.13 -31.45 41.29
N ALA A 2 59.91 -31.11 40.89
CA ALA A 2 58.63 -31.70 41.30
C ALA A 2 57.55 -30.95 40.51
N ILE A 3 57.06 -31.60 39.45
CA ILE A 3 55.91 -31.17 38.64
C ILE A 3 54.72 -31.93 39.19
N ILE A 4 53.66 -31.25 39.64
CA ILE A 4 52.32 -31.85 39.71
C ILE A 4 51.30 -30.76 39.38
N GLY A 5 50.76 -30.80 38.16
CA GLY A 5 49.60 -30.01 37.77
C GLY A 5 48.30 -30.75 38.11
N VAL A 6 47.25 -30.00 38.44
CA VAL A 6 45.86 -30.46 38.31
C VAL A 6 45.07 -29.28 37.74
N GLY A 7 44.41 -29.51 36.61
CA GLY A 7 43.77 -28.51 35.77
C GLY A 7 42.86 -27.56 36.53
N GLY A 8 43.23 -26.28 36.53
CA GLY A 8 42.27 -25.21 36.73
C GLY A 8 41.82 -24.76 35.35
N ASP A 9 40.64 -25.18 34.92
CA ASP A 9 39.96 -24.54 33.80
C ASP A 9 39.87 -23.05 34.14
N TRP A 10 40.58 -22.21 33.40
CA TRP A 10 40.53 -20.76 33.55
C TRP A 10 39.16 -20.28 33.07
N PHE A 11 38.14 -20.45 33.90
CA PHE A 11 36.83 -19.88 33.65
C PHE A 11 36.95 -18.36 33.80
N MET A 12 37.32 -17.71 32.71
CA MET A 12 37.32 -16.26 32.57
C MET A 12 35.88 -15.78 32.75
N ILE A 13 35.53 -15.34 33.95
CA ILE A 13 34.25 -14.69 34.20
C ILE A 13 34.31 -13.31 33.53
N TYR A 14 33.87 -13.24 32.28
CA TYR A 14 33.65 -11.97 31.59
C TYR A 14 32.54 -11.22 32.33
N LYS A 15 32.91 -10.18 33.09
CA LYS A 15 31.92 -9.24 33.65
C LYS A 15 31.26 -8.49 32.50
N HIS A 16 30.05 -8.90 32.14
CA HIS A 16 29.20 -8.10 31.27
C HIS A 16 28.87 -6.79 31.99
N LYS A 17 29.28 -5.66 31.41
CA LYS A 17 28.82 -4.35 31.85
C LYS A 17 27.32 -4.26 31.53
N GLY A 18 26.50 -4.12 32.56
CA GLY A 18 25.05 -3.91 32.41
C GLY A 18 24.74 -2.48 31.94
N PHE A 19 23.65 -2.34 31.21
CA PHE A 19 23.11 -1.04 30.78
C PHE A 19 22.62 -0.23 31.99
N SER A 20 22.82 1.09 31.96
CA SER A 20 22.38 1.96 33.05
C SER A 20 20.92 2.38 32.89
N LEU A 21 20.20 2.53 34.01
CA LEU A 21 18.80 3.00 34.00
C LEU A 21 18.67 4.40 33.38
N ILE A 22 19.66 5.27 33.60
CA ILE A 22 19.65 6.61 33.01
C ILE A 22 19.85 6.58 31.49
N GLU A 23 20.61 5.61 30.99
CA GLU A 23 20.80 5.42 29.55
C GLU A 23 19.48 5.00 28.90
N LEU A 24 18.71 4.10 29.52
CA LEU A 24 17.39 3.73 29.01
C LEU A 24 16.40 4.89 29.07
N LEU A 25 16.39 5.60 30.20
CA LEU A 25 15.45 6.70 30.46
C LEU A 25 15.64 7.86 29.47
N SER A 26 16.89 8.25 29.21
CA SER A 26 17.19 9.31 28.24
C SER A 26 16.80 8.92 26.81
N VAL A 27 16.97 7.66 26.42
CA VAL A 27 16.59 7.16 25.08
C VAL A 27 15.07 7.21 24.89
N ILE A 28 14.28 6.69 25.82
CA ILE A 28 12.82 6.72 25.70
C ILE A 28 12.27 8.15 25.79
N ALA A 29 12.92 9.04 26.53
CA ALA A 29 12.56 10.45 26.58
C ALA A 29 12.77 11.14 25.22
N ILE A 30 13.93 10.92 24.58
CA ILE A 30 14.21 11.47 23.25
C ILE A 30 13.29 10.84 22.19
N LEU A 31 13.08 9.52 22.23
CA LEU A 31 12.15 8.83 21.33
C LEU A 31 10.71 9.35 21.51
N GLY A 32 10.27 9.63 22.74
CA GLY A 32 8.95 10.20 23.02
C GLY A 32 8.77 11.59 22.39
N ILE A 33 9.80 12.45 22.46
CA ILE A 33 9.78 13.78 21.83
C ILE A 33 9.65 13.66 20.31
N ILE A 34 10.44 12.78 19.68
CA ILE A 34 10.41 12.58 18.22
C ILE A 34 9.08 11.97 17.78
N LEU A 35 8.61 10.92 18.48
CA LEU A 35 7.36 10.23 18.16
C LEU A 35 6.15 11.15 18.30
N SER A 36 6.13 12.03 19.31
CA SER A 36 5.05 13.02 19.52
C SER A 36 4.83 13.90 18.28
N ALA A 37 5.91 14.30 17.60
CA ALA A 37 5.82 15.16 16.42
C ALA A 37 5.49 14.39 15.12
N ILE A 38 5.91 13.13 15.00
CA ILE A 38 5.81 12.34 13.75
C ILE A 38 4.45 11.65 13.62
N VAL A 39 3.93 11.05 14.70
CA VAL A 39 2.70 10.25 14.68
C VAL A 39 1.50 10.93 14.00
N PRO A 40 1.14 12.20 14.28
CA PRO A 40 -0.03 12.82 13.65
C PRO A 40 0.13 13.04 12.14
N ARG A 41 1.36 13.12 11.62
CA ARG A 41 1.62 13.40 10.21
C ARG A 41 1.41 12.17 9.33
N ILE A 42 1.67 10.97 9.84
CA ILE A 42 1.58 9.69 9.10
C ILE A 42 0.16 9.48 8.54
N GLY A 43 -0.88 9.87 9.28
CA GLY A 43 -2.28 9.70 8.85
C GLY A 43 -2.64 10.47 7.58
N ASN A 44 -2.13 11.69 7.40
CA ASN A 44 -2.45 12.54 6.25
C ASN A 44 -1.68 12.12 4.99
N TYR A 45 -0.41 11.73 5.13
CA TYR A 45 0.38 11.22 4.01
C TYR A 45 -0.19 9.93 3.43
N SER A 46 -0.69 9.03 4.28
CA SER A 46 -1.31 7.78 3.82
C SER A 46 -2.54 8.03 2.94
N LYS A 47 -3.40 9.00 3.29
CA LYS A 47 -4.60 9.33 2.49
C LYS A 47 -4.24 9.87 1.11
N SER A 48 -3.31 10.83 1.04
CA SER A 48 -2.88 11.41 -0.23
C SER A 48 -2.14 10.39 -1.11
N ALA A 49 -1.33 9.52 -0.53
CA ALA A 49 -0.65 8.45 -1.26
C ALA A 49 -1.66 7.44 -1.85
N LYS A 50 -2.64 6.99 -1.06
CA LYS A 50 -3.71 6.10 -1.53
C LYS A 50 -4.50 6.71 -2.67
N LYS A 51 -4.79 8.01 -2.58
CA LYS A 51 -5.47 8.76 -3.64
C LYS A 51 -4.64 8.82 -4.93
N ALA A 52 -3.36 9.18 -4.83
CA ALA A 52 -2.49 9.27 -5.99
C ALA A 52 -2.32 7.91 -6.68
N MET A 53 -2.19 6.84 -5.88
CA MET A 53 -2.14 5.46 -6.36
C MET A 53 -3.43 5.10 -7.12
N PHE A 54 -4.59 5.34 -6.51
CA PHE A 54 -5.87 5.06 -7.15
C PHE A 54 -6.09 5.89 -8.44
N LEU A 55 -5.65 7.15 -8.48
CA LEU A 55 -5.71 7.96 -9.71
C LEU A 55 -4.86 7.36 -10.84
N SER A 56 -3.69 6.81 -10.51
CA SER A 56 -2.85 6.10 -11.49
C SER A 56 -3.53 4.82 -11.98
N ASP A 57 -4.10 4.04 -11.06
CA ASP A 57 -4.82 2.80 -11.37
C ASP A 57 -6.06 3.09 -12.23
N ALA A 58 -6.83 4.14 -11.90
CA ALA A 58 -8.01 4.57 -12.63
C ALA A 58 -7.68 4.93 -14.10
N LYS A 59 -6.60 5.68 -14.33
CA LYS A 59 -6.14 6.00 -15.69
C LYS A 59 -5.76 4.73 -16.46
N THR A 60 -5.07 3.81 -15.80
CA THR A 60 -4.68 2.52 -16.39
C THR A 60 -5.91 1.70 -16.78
N ILE A 61 -6.94 1.68 -15.93
CA ILE A 61 -8.22 1.02 -16.22
C ILE A 61 -8.89 1.65 -17.44
N ILE A 62 -9.00 2.98 -17.51
CA ILE A 62 -9.63 3.65 -18.66
C ILE A 62 -8.87 3.38 -19.95
N SER A 63 -7.53 3.41 -19.95
CA SER A 63 -6.75 3.05 -21.13
C SER A 63 -6.96 1.59 -21.55
N ALA A 64 -7.14 0.68 -20.59
CA ALA A 64 -7.47 -0.71 -20.88
C ALA A 64 -8.91 -0.88 -21.42
N VAL A 65 -9.87 -0.09 -20.92
CA VAL A 65 -11.24 -0.03 -21.45
C VAL A 65 -11.23 0.46 -22.91
N GLU A 66 -10.48 1.52 -23.20
CA GLU A 66 -10.34 2.05 -24.56
C GLU A 66 -9.74 1.00 -25.50
N LEU A 67 -8.66 0.33 -25.07
CA LEU A 67 -8.04 -0.74 -25.86
C LEU A 67 -9.01 -1.90 -26.09
N TYR A 68 -9.73 -2.33 -25.06
CA TYR A 68 -10.76 -3.37 -25.17
C TYR A 68 -11.84 -2.98 -26.18
N ASN A 69 -12.32 -1.74 -26.14
CA ASN A 69 -13.35 -1.26 -27.07
C ASN A 69 -12.86 -1.11 -28.51
N VAL A 70 -11.55 -0.95 -28.73
CA VAL A 70 -10.95 -0.95 -30.08
C VAL A 70 -10.84 -2.36 -30.65
N GLU A 71 -10.58 -3.37 -29.81
CA GLU A 71 -10.38 -4.75 -30.24
C GLU A 71 -11.65 -5.58 -30.36
N ASN A 72 -12.76 -5.14 -29.76
CA ASN A 72 -14.03 -5.87 -29.73
C ASN A 72 -15.13 -5.09 -30.44
N ASP A 73 -16.12 -5.83 -30.96
CA ASP A 73 -17.28 -5.23 -31.65
C ASP A 73 -18.12 -4.35 -30.70
N GLU A 74 -18.88 -3.41 -31.28
CA GLU A 74 -19.72 -2.45 -30.53
C GLU A 74 -20.70 -3.14 -29.56
N ASP A 75 -21.17 -4.35 -29.90
CA ASP A 75 -22.08 -5.14 -29.06
C ASP A 75 -21.45 -5.59 -27.72
N ASN A 76 -20.11 -5.68 -27.65
CA ASN A 76 -19.39 -6.06 -26.44
C ASN A 76 -18.67 -4.90 -25.77
N ALA A 77 -18.70 -3.71 -26.37
CA ALA A 77 -18.03 -2.53 -25.86
C ALA A 77 -18.43 -2.22 -24.42
N ILE A 78 -17.45 -1.74 -23.65
CA ILE A 78 -17.64 -1.22 -22.30
C ILE A 78 -18.13 0.23 -22.42
N SER A 79 -19.32 0.47 -21.87
CA SER A 79 -19.99 1.76 -21.81
C SER A 79 -19.78 2.45 -20.47
N ASP A 80 -20.11 3.73 -20.41
CA ASP A 80 -20.01 4.54 -19.18
C ASP A 80 -20.93 4.04 -18.06
N ALA A 81 -22.03 3.36 -18.40
CA ALA A 81 -22.98 2.81 -17.46
C ALA A 81 -22.54 1.46 -16.86
N ASP A 82 -21.52 0.81 -17.45
CA ASP A 82 -21.07 -0.48 -16.98
C ASP A 82 -20.45 -0.41 -15.58
N THR A 83 -20.81 -1.38 -14.76
CA THR A 83 -20.28 -1.50 -13.41
C THR A 83 -18.83 -1.95 -13.46
N LEU A 84 -18.04 -1.48 -12.50
CA LEU A 84 -16.64 -1.88 -12.34
C LEU A 84 -16.46 -3.38 -12.17
N GLU A 85 -17.45 -4.09 -11.63
CA GLU A 85 -17.44 -5.54 -11.49
C GLU A 85 -17.51 -6.26 -12.86
N ASN A 86 -18.43 -5.83 -13.72
CA ASN A 86 -18.55 -6.35 -15.08
C ASN A 86 -17.29 -6.04 -15.89
N VAL A 87 -16.77 -4.82 -15.75
CA VAL A 87 -15.56 -4.38 -16.44
C VAL A 87 -14.34 -5.15 -15.97
N LYS A 88 -14.21 -5.42 -14.67
CA LYS A 88 -13.14 -6.26 -14.14
C LYS A 88 -13.14 -7.64 -14.81
N GLY A 89 -14.31 -8.27 -14.96
CA GLY A 89 -14.41 -9.56 -15.64
C GLY A 89 -13.97 -9.52 -17.11
N LYS A 90 -14.26 -8.43 -17.83
CA LYS A 90 -13.86 -8.24 -19.23
C LYS A 90 -12.37 -7.91 -19.40
N LEU A 91 -11.79 -7.12 -18.50
CA LEU A 91 -10.40 -6.66 -18.59
C LEU A 91 -9.40 -7.63 -17.93
N MET A 92 -9.89 -8.44 -16.99
CA MET A 92 -9.13 -9.46 -16.26
C MET A 92 -9.87 -10.80 -16.28
N PRO A 93 -10.08 -11.39 -17.46
CA PRO A 93 -10.61 -12.74 -17.53
C PRO A 93 -9.69 -13.73 -16.79
N ASP A 94 -10.26 -14.75 -16.16
CA ASP A 94 -9.49 -15.83 -15.53
C ASP A 94 -8.67 -16.62 -16.57
N ASP A 95 -9.11 -16.58 -17.83
CA ASP A 95 -8.39 -17.08 -18.99
C ASP A 95 -7.31 -16.06 -19.43
N GLN A 96 -6.05 -16.51 -19.43
CA GLN A 96 -4.86 -15.69 -19.72
C GLN A 96 -4.78 -15.17 -21.16
N SER A 97 -5.68 -15.60 -22.05
CA SER A 97 -5.57 -15.36 -23.49
C SER A 97 -5.69 -13.89 -23.90
N LYS A 98 -6.43 -13.04 -23.15
CA LYS A 98 -6.49 -11.58 -23.40
C LYS A 98 -6.63 -10.79 -22.10
N LYS A 99 -5.50 -10.61 -21.40
CA LYS A 99 -5.44 -9.82 -20.17
C LYS A 99 -5.04 -8.38 -20.48
N TYR A 100 -5.98 -7.45 -20.37
CA TYR A 100 -5.73 -6.01 -20.60
C TYR A 100 -5.16 -5.32 -19.35
N LEU A 101 -5.44 -5.87 -18.17
CA LEU A 101 -4.92 -5.38 -16.89
C LEU A 101 -4.27 -6.50 -16.09
N THR A 102 -3.04 -6.30 -15.60
CA THR A 102 -2.37 -7.31 -14.76
C THR A 102 -2.93 -7.34 -13.33
N ASN A 103 -3.27 -6.17 -12.79
CA ASN A 103 -3.69 -5.97 -11.41
C ASN A 103 -4.96 -5.12 -11.36
N TRP A 104 -5.82 -5.40 -10.38
CA TRP A 104 -6.99 -4.58 -10.08
C TRP A 104 -6.77 -3.84 -8.75
N PRO A 105 -7.10 -2.54 -8.65
CA PRO A 105 -7.02 -1.82 -7.39
C PRO A 105 -7.95 -2.45 -6.35
N GLN A 106 -7.42 -2.71 -5.15
CA GLN A 106 -8.17 -3.37 -4.08
C GLN A 106 -9.06 -2.42 -3.26
N GLN A 107 -8.87 -1.11 -3.41
CA GLN A 107 -9.57 -0.09 -2.64
C GLN A 107 -10.06 1.01 -3.59
N PHE A 108 -11.37 1.11 -3.71
CA PHE A 108 -12.04 2.20 -4.42
C PHE A 108 -12.52 3.25 -3.42
N PRO A 109 -12.60 4.53 -3.82
CA PRO A 109 -13.40 5.51 -3.10
C PRO A 109 -14.87 5.07 -3.02
N PHE A 110 -15.59 5.47 -1.97
CA PHE A 110 -16.90 4.90 -1.61
C PHE A 110 -17.99 5.00 -2.67
N LYS A 111 -17.88 5.97 -3.59
CA LYS A 111 -18.89 6.27 -4.61
C LYS A 111 -18.42 6.01 -6.04
N VAL A 112 -17.34 5.23 -6.23
CA VAL A 112 -16.93 4.81 -7.57
C VAL A 112 -17.50 3.42 -7.84
N SER A 113 -18.49 3.32 -8.72
CA SER A 113 -19.15 2.05 -9.05
C SER A 113 -19.22 1.78 -10.55
N THR A 114 -19.21 2.82 -11.38
CA THR A 114 -19.31 2.72 -12.85
C THR A 114 -18.08 3.32 -13.55
N ILE A 115 -17.95 3.06 -14.85
CA ILE A 115 -16.93 3.70 -15.69
C ILE A 115 -17.11 5.21 -15.76
N LYS A 116 -18.36 5.69 -15.75
CA LYS A 116 -18.64 7.12 -15.62
C LYS A 116 -18.07 7.68 -14.32
N ASP A 117 -18.30 7.02 -13.19
CA ASP A 117 -17.77 7.50 -11.91
C ASP A 117 -16.24 7.52 -11.89
N LEU A 118 -15.61 6.58 -12.58
CA LEU A 118 -14.16 6.49 -12.72
C LEU A 118 -13.61 7.64 -13.58
N LYS A 119 -14.27 7.96 -14.70
CA LYS A 119 -13.94 9.11 -15.55
C LYS A 119 -14.13 10.43 -14.78
N ASP A 120 -15.28 10.60 -14.14
CA ASP A 120 -15.59 11.77 -13.29
C ASP A 120 -14.55 11.92 -12.15
N PHE A 121 -14.05 10.80 -11.60
CA PHE A 121 -12.99 10.81 -10.59
C PHE A 121 -11.64 11.25 -11.16
N ILE A 122 -11.27 10.82 -12.38
CA ILE A 122 -10.00 11.22 -13.01
C ILE A 122 -10.00 12.72 -13.31
N GLU A 123 -11.14 13.26 -13.74
CA GLU A 123 -11.31 14.69 -14.02
C GLU A 123 -11.27 15.53 -12.75
N ASN A 124 -11.99 15.11 -11.70
CA ASN A 124 -12.01 15.80 -10.41
C ASN A 124 -11.72 14.85 -9.25
N PRO A 125 -10.44 14.48 -9.04
CA PRO A 125 -10.08 13.54 -7.99
C PRO A 125 -10.25 14.15 -6.60
N ASN A 126 -10.39 15.47 -6.45
CA ASN A 126 -10.57 16.17 -5.17
C ASN A 126 -12.03 16.29 -4.72
N ASP A 127 -12.98 15.77 -5.49
CA ASP A 127 -14.40 15.85 -5.15
C ASP A 127 -14.71 15.07 -3.85
N GLU A 128 -15.32 15.76 -2.88
CA GLU A 128 -15.65 15.21 -1.56
C GLU A 128 -16.64 14.04 -1.64
N LYS A 129 -17.46 13.97 -2.70
CA LYS A 129 -18.46 12.91 -2.87
C LYS A 129 -17.85 11.51 -2.85
N TYR A 130 -16.57 11.37 -3.24
CA TYR A 130 -15.88 10.09 -3.29
C TYR A 130 -15.27 9.66 -1.93
N TYR A 131 -15.10 10.60 -1.01
CA TYR A 131 -14.41 10.39 0.27
C TYR A 131 -15.35 10.38 1.49
N LYS A 132 -16.58 10.87 1.32
CA LYS A 132 -17.62 10.85 2.35
C LYS A 132 -18.46 9.57 2.22
N LYS A 133 -18.65 8.89 3.35
CA LYS A 133 -19.53 7.70 3.45
C LYS A 133 -20.99 8.11 3.41
#